data_AF-A0A3N2EUJ9-F1
#
_entry.id   AF-A0A3N2EUJ9-F1
#
_cell.length_a   1.000
_cell.length_b   1.000
_cell.length_c   1.000
_cell.angle_alpha   90.00
_cell.angle_beta   90.00
_cell.angle_gamma   90.00
#
_symmetry.space_group_name_H-M   'P 1'
#
loop_
_entity.id
_entity.type
_entity.pdbx_description
1 polymer ?
#
loop_
_entity_poly.entity_id
_entity_poly.type
_entity_poly.pdbx_seq_one_letter_code
_entity_poly.pdbx_strand_id
1 'polypeptide(L)'
;MIIRPEQHWFLRLFDWHGSVLSKIVFRLLLNVLMSVTAIISYQWYEQLGIHLTVAPFSLLGIAIAIFLGFRNSASYNRFVEARNLWGTVLIAERTLMRQLKNILPAEHHTHQKIASYLVAFGWSLKHQLRKTDPQADLNRLLPAETVAEILGSAMPTNRILVLVGNELGQLRADGKVSDITYGLMDNKLDELAHVLGGCERLAGTPVPFAYTLILQRTVYLFCSLLPFALVGDLHYMTPFVSVFISYTFLSWDSLAEELEDPFGTAANDLPLNAMCNTIERNLLDMTGQHPLPEPLRPDRYYNLT
;
A
#
# COMPACT_ATOMS: atom_id res chain seq x y z
N MET A 1 -6.56 4.90 -0.22
CA MET A 1 -5.76 5.88 -0.98
C MET A 1 -6.48 7.21 -1.10
N ILE A 2 -5.80 8.30 -0.76
CA ILE A 2 -6.31 9.65 -0.97
C ILE A 2 -6.21 10.03 -2.43
N ILE A 3 -7.32 10.45 -3.02
CA ILE A 3 -7.39 10.99 -4.38
C ILE A 3 -7.96 12.40 -4.31
N ARG A 4 -7.09 13.40 -4.36
CA ARG A 4 -7.45 14.81 -4.33
C ARG A 4 -7.47 15.40 -5.75
N PRO A 5 -8.40 16.31 -6.06
CA PRO A 5 -8.32 17.11 -7.28
C PRO A 5 -7.07 18.00 -7.27
N GLU A 6 -6.61 18.45 -8.44
CA GLU A 6 -5.51 19.41 -8.50
C GLU A 6 -5.88 20.70 -7.75
N GLN A 7 -5.03 21.08 -6.79
CA GLN A 7 -5.17 22.30 -6.02
C GLN A 7 -3.89 23.14 -6.12
N HIS A 8 -4.05 24.45 -6.00
CA HIS A 8 -2.92 25.37 -5.92
C HIS A 8 -1.98 24.98 -4.77
N TRP A 9 -0.66 25.03 -4.99
CA TRP A 9 0.36 24.54 -4.04
C TRP A 9 0.24 25.17 -2.64
N PHE A 10 -0.18 26.43 -2.57
CA PHE A 10 -0.33 27.15 -1.30
C PHE A 10 -1.44 26.57 -0.41
N LEU A 11 -2.58 26.18 -1.00
CA LEU A 11 -3.68 25.58 -0.23
C LEU A 11 -3.29 24.20 0.31
N ARG A 12 -2.44 23.47 -0.43
CA ARG A 12 -1.90 22.16 -0.01
C ARG A 12 -1.01 22.22 1.23
N LEU A 13 -0.41 23.37 1.55
CA LEU A 13 0.41 23.51 2.75
C LEU A 13 -0.40 23.39 4.05
N PHE A 14 -1.70 23.65 4.00
CA PHE A 14 -2.59 23.65 5.16
C PHE A 14 -3.44 22.38 5.27
N ASP A 15 -3.15 21.37 4.45
CA ASP A 15 -3.89 20.12 4.43
C ASP A 15 -3.53 19.21 5.62
N TRP A 16 -4.54 18.91 6.44
CA TRP A 16 -4.39 18.09 7.64
C TRP A 16 -4.74 16.61 7.43
N HIS A 17 -5.71 16.32 6.56
CA HIS A 17 -6.24 14.97 6.37
C HIS A 17 -5.35 14.15 5.42
N GLY A 18 -4.78 13.08 5.95
CA GLY A 18 -3.82 12.23 5.23
C GLY A 18 -2.42 12.82 5.09
N SER A 19 -2.16 13.94 5.77
CA SER A 19 -0.81 14.46 5.85
C SER A 19 -0.06 13.77 6.98
N VAL A 20 1.25 13.63 6.76
CA VAL A 20 2.21 13.11 7.72
C VAL A 20 2.22 13.94 9.01
N LEU A 21 1.81 15.21 8.94
CA LEU A 21 1.81 16.16 10.06
C LEU A 21 1.11 15.60 11.29
N SER A 22 -0.08 15.01 11.12
CA SER A 22 -0.87 14.41 12.21
C SER A 22 -0.11 13.34 13.01
N LYS A 23 0.78 12.58 12.34
CA LYS A 23 1.60 11.52 12.96
C LYS A 23 2.85 12.07 13.66
N ILE A 24 3.30 13.28 13.32
CA ILE A 24 4.54 13.85 13.84
C ILE A 24 4.33 15.02 14.81
N VAL A 25 3.11 15.56 14.96
CA VAL A 25 2.82 16.73 15.82
C VAL A 25 3.37 16.55 17.23
N PHE A 26 3.14 15.40 17.88
CA PHE A 26 3.66 15.14 19.23
C PHE A 26 5.19 15.28 19.31
N ARG A 27 5.90 14.76 18.30
CA ARG A 27 7.36 14.83 18.21
C ARG A 27 7.85 16.27 17.95
N LEU A 28 7.11 17.04 17.17
CA LEU A 28 7.39 18.47 16.97
C LEU A 28 7.15 19.29 18.23
N LEU A 29 6.07 19.02 18.98
CA LEU A 29 5.81 19.66 20.28
C LEU A 29 6.91 19.33 21.29
N LEU A 30 7.38 18.09 21.31
CA LEU A 30 8.54 17.71 22.11
C LEU A 30 9.79 18.49 21.69
N ASN A 31 10.04 18.66 20.39
CA ASN A 31 11.16 19.49 19.91
C ASN A 31 11.03 20.96 20.33
N VAL A 32 9.82 21.54 20.34
CA VAL A 32 9.56 22.88 20.89
C VAL A 32 9.92 22.93 22.37
N LEU A 33 9.47 21.95 23.16
CA LEU A 33 9.79 21.86 24.58
C LEU A 33 11.30 21.76 24.83
N MET A 34 12.00 20.94 24.04
CA MET A 34 13.46 20.82 24.09
C MET A 34 14.16 22.11 23.68
N SER A 35 13.59 22.86 22.72
CA SER A 35 14.10 24.18 22.31
C SER A 35 13.96 25.23 23.41
N VAL A 36 12.81 25.28 24.09
CA VAL A 36 12.61 26.16 25.25
C VAL A 36 13.57 25.79 26.37
N THR A 37 13.74 24.49 26.62
CA THR A 37 14.70 23.98 27.62
C THR A 37 16.13 24.39 27.29
N ALA A 38 16.54 24.26 26.02
CA ALA A 38 17.86 24.69 25.56
C ALA A 38 18.08 26.20 25.79
N ILE A 39 17.10 27.05 25.47
CA ILE A 39 17.18 28.50 25.70
C ILE A 39 17.36 28.83 27.18
N ILE A 40 16.54 28.25 28.06
CA ILE A 40 16.60 28.52 29.50
C ILE A 40 17.90 28.00 30.10
N SER A 41 18.37 26.83 29.63
CA SER A 41 19.55 26.17 30.17
C SER A 41 20.89 26.68 29.65
N TYR A 42 20.88 27.43 28.54
CA TYR A 42 22.10 27.90 27.88
C TYR A 42 23.04 28.68 28.80
N GLN A 43 22.51 29.46 29.74
CA GLN A 43 23.30 30.23 30.72
C GLN A 43 24.18 29.37 31.65
N TRP A 44 23.86 28.07 31.82
CA TRP A 44 24.63 27.15 32.66
C TRP A 44 25.61 26.28 31.86
N TYR A 45 25.65 26.38 30.53
CA TYR A 45 26.50 25.52 29.69
C TYR A 45 27.98 25.66 30.02
N GLU A 46 28.47 26.90 30.12
CA GLU A 46 29.88 27.18 30.40
C GLU A 46 30.28 26.68 31.80
N GLN A 47 29.40 26.85 32.79
CA GLN A 47 29.62 26.38 34.15
C GLN A 47 29.68 24.85 34.25
N LEU A 48 28.91 24.15 33.42
CA LEU A 48 28.87 22.70 33.35
C LEU A 48 29.94 22.11 32.41
N GLY A 49 30.67 22.95 31.66
CA GLY A 49 31.64 22.51 30.65
C GLY A 49 31.00 21.80 29.45
N ILE A 50 29.71 22.04 29.19
CA ILE A 50 28.97 21.42 28.08
C ILE A 50 29.01 22.36 26.87
N HIS A 51 29.62 21.88 25.78
CA HIS A 51 29.67 22.62 24.52
C HIS A 51 29.19 21.72 23.37
N LEU A 52 27.97 22.02 22.88
CA LEU A 52 27.42 21.39 21.69
C LEU A 52 27.49 22.40 20.54
N THR A 53 28.31 22.10 19.52
CA THR A 53 28.44 22.93 18.33
C THR A 53 27.62 22.35 17.18
N VAL A 54 27.33 23.17 16.17
CA VAL A 54 26.54 22.73 15.01
C VAL A 54 27.30 21.74 14.12
N ALA A 55 28.64 21.80 14.06
CA ALA A 55 29.42 20.99 13.13
C ALA A 55 29.23 19.46 13.26
N PRO A 56 29.28 18.84 14.47
CA PRO A 56 28.95 17.41 14.62
C PRO A 56 27.52 17.06 14.21
N PHE A 57 26.56 17.96 14.45
CA PHE A 57 25.16 17.76 14.07
C PHE A 57 24.94 17.89 12.57
N SER A 58 25.69 18.75 11.88
CA SER A 58 25.67 18.81 10.41
C SER A 58 26.15 17.51 9.79
N LEU A 59 27.26 16.95 10.29
CA LEU A 59 27.77 15.65 9.83
C LEU A 59 26.75 14.53 10.08
N LEU A 60 26.20 14.46 11.29
CA LEU A 60 25.20 13.46 11.66
C LEU A 60 23.91 13.62 10.83
N GLY A 61 23.44 14.85 10.63
CA GLY A 61 22.26 15.16 9.84
C GLY A 61 22.42 14.74 8.38
N ILE A 62 23.57 15.01 7.75
CA ILE A 62 23.87 14.56 6.39
C ILE A 62 23.87 13.04 6.31
N ALA A 63 24.51 12.34 7.26
CA ALA A 63 24.53 10.88 7.29
C ALA A 63 23.12 10.29 7.43
N ILE A 64 22.31 10.81 8.36
CA ILE A 64 20.91 10.39 8.54
C ILE A 64 20.09 10.63 7.27
N ALA A 65 20.26 11.78 6.61
CA ALA A 65 19.53 12.12 5.39
C ALA A 65 19.82 11.13 4.26
N ILE A 66 21.09 10.72 4.10
CA ILE A 66 21.49 9.70 3.10
C ILE A 66 20.82 8.36 3.41
N PHE A 67 20.86 7.89 4.65
CA PHE A 67 20.25 6.62 5.04
C PHE A 67 18.71 6.63 4.92
N LEU A 68 18.07 7.75 5.27
CA LEU A 68 16.63 7.95 5.04
C LEU A 68 16.29 7.89 3.54
N GLY A 69 17.13 8.48 2.69
CA GLY A 69 16.98 8.39 1.23
C GLY A 69 16.94 6.94 0.73
N PHE A 70 17.88 6.11 1.18
CA PHE A 70 17.90 4.68 0.83
C PHE A 70 16.68 3.91 1.38
N ARG A 71 16.27 4.16 2.63
CA ARG A 71 15.07 3.52 3.21
C ARG A 71 13.80 3.91 2.45
N ASN A 72 13.62 5.20 2.14
CA ASN A 72 12.47 5.66 1.37
C ASN A 72 12.45 5.06 -0.03
N SER A 73 13.60 4.93 -0.69
CA SER A 73 13.68 4.28 -1.99
C SER A 73 13.22 2.83 -1.93
N ALA A 74 13.65 2.06 -0.92
CA ALA A 74 13.21 0.68 -0.72
C ALA A 74 11.70 0.59 -0.46
N SER A 75 11.17 1.46 0.41
CA SER A 75 9.74 1.51 0.76
C SER A 75 8.87 1.92 -0.43
N TYR A 76 9.35 2.87 -1.23
CA TYR A 76 8.68 3.30 -2.46
C TYR A 76 8.64 2.18 -3.51
N ASN A 77 9.76 1.50 -3.75
CA ASN A 77 9.82 0.38 -4.70
C ASN A 77 8.84 -0.73 -4.31
N ARG A 78 8.74 -1.03 -3.01
CA ARG A 78 7.76 -1.97 -2.46
C ARG A 78 6.32 -1.55 -2.74
N PHE A 79 5.98 -0.27 -2.53
CA PHE A 79 4.65 0.26 -2.84
C PHE A 79 4.32 0.19 -4.34
N VAL A 80 5.28 0.55 -5.19
CA VAL A 80 5.14 0.47 -6.66
C VAL A 80 4.95 -0.98 -7.11
N GLU A 81 5.71 -1.92 -6.58
CA GLU A 81 5.57 -3.34 -6.89
C GLU A 81 4.17 -3.85 -6.51
N ALA A 82 3.69 -3.53 -5.31
CA ALA A 82 2.33 -3.85 -4.89
C ALA A 82 1.27 -3.30 -5.85
N ARG A 83 1.40 -2.02 -6.26
CA ARG A 83 0.48 -1.39 -7.23
C ARG A 83 0.52 -2.08 -8.60
N ASN A 84 1.70 -2.48 -9.06
CA ASN A 84 1.88 -3.16 -10.34
C ASN A 84 1.23 -4.55 -10.33
N LEU A 85 1.44 -5.33 -9.26
CA LEU A 85 0.83 -6.65 -9.08
C LEU A 85 -0.71 -6.58 -9.16
N TRP A 86 -1.33 -5.64 -8.47
CA TRP A 86 -2.77 -5.40 -8.56
C TRP A 86 -3.24 -4.90 -9.94
N GLY A 87 -2.37 -4.18 -10.67
CA GLY A 87 -2.61 -3.84 -12.08
C GLY A 87 -2.63 -5.07 -12.99
N THR A 88 -1.73 -6.02 -12.74
CA THR A 88 -1.64 -7.28 -13.49
C THR A 88 -2.90 -8.13 -13.33
N VAL A 89 -3.53 -8.16 -12.15
CA VAL A 89 -4.83 -8.85 -11.94
C VAL A 89 -5.84 -8.40 -12.98
N LEU A 90 -6.07 -7.08 -13.06
CA LEU A 90 -7.03 -6.51 -14.00
C LEU A 90 -6.70 -6.82 -15.46
N ILE A 91 -5.40 -6.82 -15.83
CA ILE A 91 -4.97 -7.10 -17.21
C ILE A 91 -5.17 -8.58 -17.57
N ALA A 92 -4.74 -9.49 -16.70
CA ALA A 92 -4.82 -10.93 -16.91
C ALA A 92 -6.29 -11.38 -16.99
N GLU A 93 -7.14 -10.93 -16.07
CA GLU A 93 -8.57 -11.28 -16.05
C GLU A 93 -9.33 -10.72 -17.26
N ARG A 94 -9.08 -9.47 -17.64
CA ARG A 94 -9.64 -8.90 -18.89
C ARG A 94 -9.21 -9.72 -20.11
N THR A 95 -7.95 -10.14 -20.15
CA THR A 95 -7.43 -10.90 -21.28
C THR A 95 -8.04 -12.31 -21.33
N LEU A 96 -8.14 -12.99 -20.20
CA LEU A 96 -8.77 -14.30 -20.09
C LEU A 96 -10.25 -14.23 -20.52
N MET A 97 -11.00 -13.25 -20.02
CA MET A 97 -12.41 -13.07 -20.42
C MET A 97 -12.56 -12.72 -21.91
N ARG A 98 -11.66 -11.91 -22.46
CA ARG A 98 -11.64 -11.63 -23.91
C ARG A 98 -11.35 -12.88 -24.72
N GLN A 99 -10.41 -13.72 -24.29
CA GLN A 99 -10.08 -14.98 -24.97
C GLN A 99 -11.27 -15.93 -24.95
N LEU A 100 -11.91 -16.12 -23.78
CA LEU A 100 -13.11 -16.95 -23.64
C LEU A 100 -14.21 -16.50 -24.61
N LYS A 101 -14.55 -15.21 -24.63
CA LYS A 101 -15.58 -14.68 -25.53
C LYS A 101 -15.25 -14.83 -27.01
N ASN A 102 -13.98 -14.71 -27.39
CA ASN A 102 -13.58 -14.79 -28.79
C ASN A 102 -13.47 -16.24 -29.29
N ILE A 103 -13.04 -17.16 -28.43
CA ILE A 103 -12.81 -18.57 -28.78
C ILE A 103 -14.11 -19.38 -28.63
N LEU A 104 -14.92 -19.07 -27.60
CA LEU A 104 -16.13 -19.79 -27.23
C LEU A 104 -17.36 -18.86 -27.18
N PRO A 105 -17.72 -18.16 -28.26
CA PRO A 105 -18.74 -17.10 -28.20
C PRO A 105 -20.12 -17.55 -27.69
N ALA A 106 -20.47 -18.83 -27.87
CA ALA A 106 -21.76 -19.40 -27.45
C ALA A 106 -21.79 -19.90 -25.99
N GLU A 107 -20.65 -20.00 -25.30
CA GLU A 107 -20.55 -20.60 -23.96
C GLU A 107 -20.84 -19.58 -22.84
N HIS A 108 -21.98 -18.89 -22.93
CA HIS A 108 -22.34 -17.79 -22.02
C HIS A 108 -22.36 -18.19 -20.54
N HIS A 109 -22.87 -19.39 -20.22
CA HIS A 109 -22.90 -19.88 -18.84
C HIS A 109 -21.49 -20.05 -18.28
N THR A 110 -20.59 -20.64 -19.07
CA THR A 110 -19.17 -20.81 -18.70
C THR A 110 -18.47 -19.48 -18.53
N HIS A 111 -18.77 -18.49 -19.38
CA HIS A 111 -18.26 -17.12 -19.22
C HIS A 111 -18.66 -16.50 -17.88
N GLN A 112 -19.93 -16.62 -17.49
CA GLN A 112 -20.43 -16.07 -16.22
C GLN A 112 -19.80 -16.77 -15.02
N LYS A 113 -19.66 -18.10 -15.09
CA LYS A 113 -19.05 -18.90 -14.03
C LYS A 113 -17.58 -18.56 -13.84
N ILE A 114 -16.79 -18.53 -14.91
CA ILE A 114 -15.37 -18.14 -14.84
C ILE A 114 -15.23 -16.69 -14.39
N ALA A 115 -16.04 -15.75 -14.90
CA ALA A 115 -16.03 -14.37 -14.44
C ALA A 115 -16.28 -14.27 -12.92
N SER A 116 -17.22 -15.05 -12.39
CA SER A 116 -17.53 -15.08 -10.94
C SER A 116 -16.33 -15.58 -10.12
N TYR A 117 -15.61 -16.60 -10.61
CA TYR A 117 -14.36 -17.04 -9.98
C TYR A 117 -13.25 -16.00 -10.01
N LEU A 118 -13.07 -15.30 -11.13
CA LEU A 118 -12.05 -14.24 -11.26
C LEU A 118 -12.36 -13.06 -10.33
N VAL A 119 -13.63 -12.64 -10.26
CA VAL A 119 -14.07 -11.64 -9.28
C VAL A 119 -13.81 -12.13 -7.85
N ALA A 120 -14.13 -13.40 -7.57
CA ALA A 120 -13.87 -14.01 -6.26
C ALA A 120 -12.37 -14.07 -5.92
N PHE A 121 -11.49 -14.30 -6.91
CA PHE A 121 -10.04 -14.24 -6.74
C PHE A 121 -9.59 -12.85 -6.28
N GLY A 122 -10.05 -11.79 -6.96
CA GLY A 122 -9.74 -10.41 -6.58
C GLY A 122 -10.17 -10.06 -5.15
N TRP A 123 -11.40 -10.42 -4.77
CA TRP A 123 -11.90 -10.20 -3.40
C TRP A 123 -11.17 -11.05 -2.36
N SER A 124 -10.94 -12.34 -2.64
CA SER A 124 -10.21 -13.25 -1.77
C SER A 124 -8.77 -12.77 -1.52
N LEU A 125 -8.07 -12.30 -2.57
CA LEU A 125 -6.73 -11.75 -2.43
C LEU A 125 -6.72 -10.51 -1.54
N LYS A 126 -7.68 -9.58 -1.72
CA LYS A 126 -7.81 -8.42 -0.83
C LYS A 126 -8.03 -8.86 0.61
N HIS A 127 -8.92 -9.81 0.85
CA HIS A 127 -9.22 -10.31 2.19
C HIS A 127 -8.02 -11.00 2.84
N GLN A 128 -7.28 -11.80 2.08
CA GLN A 128 -6.04 -12.44 2.52
C GLN A 128 -5.00 -11.41 2.96
N LEU A 129 -4.74 -10.38 2.14
CA LEU A 129 -3.74 -9.35 2.45
C LEU A 129 -4.16 -8.44 3.61
N ARG A 130 -5.47 -8.16 3.74
CA ARG A 130 -6.06 -7.38 4.84
C ARG A 130 -6.34 -8.20 6.10
N LYS A 131 -6.17 -9.53 6.05
CA LYS A 131 -6.54 -10.48 7.12
C LYS A 131 -7.98 -10.29 7.60
N THR A 132 -8.91 -10.17 6.66
CA THR A 132 -10.36 -10.02 6.92
C THR A 132 -11.13 -11.21 6.38
N ASP A 133 -12.34 -11.44 6.88
CA ASP A 133 -13.18 -12.57 6.47
C ASP A 133 -13.75 -12.40 5.04
N PRO A 134 -13.44 -13.31 4.10
CA PRO A 134 -13.96 -13.26 2.73
C PRO A 134 -15.36 -13.86 2.54
N GLN A 135 -15.95 -14.49 3.57
CA GLN A 135 -17.15 -15.32 3.41
C GLN A 135 -18.34 -14.58 2.79
N ALA A 136 -18.56 -13.30 3.15
CA ALA A 136 -19.67 -12.52 2.61
C ALA A 136 -19.53 -12.26 1.10
N ASP A 137 -18.33 -11.85 0.65
CA ASP A 137 -18.05 -11.62 -0.77
C ASP A 137 -18.09 -12.94 -1.56
N LEU A 138 -17.56 -14.04 -1.01
CA LEU A 138 -17.60 -15.34 -1.69
C LEU A 138 -19.02 -15.88 -1.84
N ASN A 139 -19.87 -15.80 -0.80
CA ASN A 139 -21.27 -16.24 -0.89
C ASN A 139 -22.11 -15.41 -1.86
N ARG A 140 -21.74 -14.15 -2.08
CA ARG A 140 -22.38 -13.28 -3.07
C ARG A 140 -22.07 -13.72 -4.51
N LEU A 141 -20.88 -14.29 -4.73
CA LEU A 141 -20.34 -14.55 -6.06
C LEU A 141 -20.45 -16.02 -6.47
N LEU A 142 -20.41 -16.96 -5.52
CA LEU A 142 -20.26 -18.38 -5.78
C LEU A 142 -21.31 -19.22 -5.03
N PRO A 143 -21.66 -20.41 -5.55
CA PRO A 143 -22.53 -21.35 -4.84
C PRO A 143 -21.94 -21.79 -3.50
N ALA A 144 -22.81 -22.08 -2.52
CA ALA A 144 -22.39 -22.43 -1.15
C ALA A 144 -21.42 -23.62 -1.07
N GLU A 145 -21.59 -24.63 -1.93
CA GLU A 145 -20.69 -25.79 -2.01
C GLU A 145 -19.27 -25.39 -2.41
N THR A 146 -19.16 -24.53 -3.42
CA THR A 146 -17.88 -23.98 -3.90
C THR A 146 -17.23 -23.09 -2.85
N VAL A 147 -18.01 -22.29 -2.13
CA VAL A 147 -17.49 -21.48 -1.02
C VAL A 147 -16.94 -22.36 0.09
N ALA A 148 -17.63 -23.45 0.45
CA ALA A 148 -17.16 -24.40 1.44
C ALA A 148 -15.85 -25.08 1.02
N GLU A 149 -15.70 -25.43 -0.26
CA GLU A 149 -14.45 -25.97 -0.81
C GLU A 149 -13.30 -24.95 -0.70
N ILE A 150 -13.55 -23.69 -1.07
CA ILE A 150 -12.55 -22.62 -1.03
C ILE A 150 -12.11 -22.36 0.42
N LEU A 151 -13.06 -22.16 1.33
CA LEU A 151 -12.77 -21.86 2.74
C LEU A 151 -12.21 -23.07 3.50
N GLY A 152 -12.47 -24.29 3.03
CA GLY A 152 -11.84 -25.51 3.55
C GLY A 152 -10.36 -25.64 3.20
N SER A 153 -9.86 -24.85 2.25
CA SER A 153 -8.45 -24.85 1.88
C SER A 153 -7.63 -23.92 2.77
N ALA A 154 -6.43 -24.36 3.17
CA ALA A 154 -5.47 -23.49 3.86
C ALA A 154 -4.95 -22.33 3.00
N MET A 155 -5.13 -22.39 1.68
CA MET A 155 -4.75 -21.35 0.71
C MET A 155 -5.95 -21.02 -0.19
N PRO A 156 -6.98 -20.32 0.34
CA PRO A 156 -8.27 -20.14 -0.32
C PRO A 156 -8.15 -19.41 -1.67
N THR A 157 -7.33 -18.37 -1.75
CA THR A 157 -7.13 -17.62 -3.01
C THR A 157 -6.49 -18.50 -4.10
N ASN A 158 -5.54 -19.37 -3.74
CA ASN A 158 -4.97 -20.34 -4.67
C ASN A 158 -5.98 -21.42 -5.08
N ARG A 159 -6.84 -21.85 -4.15
CA ARG A 159 -7.93 -22.80 -4.43
C ARG A 159 -8.86 -22.27 -5.53
N ILE A 160 -9.14 -20.97 -5.54
CA ILE A 160 -9.93 -20.34 -6.61
C ILE A 160 -9.25 -20.51 -7.98
N LEU A 161 -7.94 -20.32 -8.09
CA LEU A 161 -7.21 -20.53 -9.35
C LEU A 161 -7.31 -21.99 -9.84
N VAL A 162 -7.23 -22.96 -8.93
CA VAL A 162 -7.44 -24.38 -9.26
C VAL A 162 -8.85 -24.61 -9.82
N LEU A 163 -9.87 -23.98 -9.23
CA LEU A 163 -11.25 -24.09 -9.70
C LEU A 163 -11.43 -23.50 -11.11
N VAL A 164 -10.81 -22.36 -11.41
CA VAL A 164 -10.81 -21.81 -12.78
C VAL A 164 -10.10 -22.77 -13.75
N GLY A 165 -8.96 -23.33 -13.35
CA GLY A 165 -8.24 -24.34 -14.12
C GLY A 165 -9.09 -25.57 -14.42
N ASN A 166 -9.91 -26.03 -13.47
CA ASN A 166 -10.83 -27.14 -13.67
C ASN A 166 -11.90 -26.82 -14.73
N GLU A 167 -12.47 -25.61 -14.74
CA GLU A 167 -13.44 -25.21 -15.78
C GLU A 167 -12.79 -25.20 -17.18
N LEU A 168 -11.58 -24.64 -17.30
CA LEU A 168 -10.82 -24.64 -18.56
C LEU A 168 -10.43 -26.06 -18.99
N GLY A 169 -10.06 -26.90 -18.02
CA GLY A 169 -9.73 -28.31 -18.25
C GLY A 169 -10.94 -29.12 -18.74
N GLN A 170 -12.13 -28.85 -18.20
CA GLN A 170 -13.37 -29.49 -18.66
C GLN A 170 -13.71 -29.07 -20.09
N LEU A 171 -13.60 -27.78 -20.42
CA LEU A 171 -13.76 -27.31 -21.80
C LEU A 171 -12.83 -28.03 -22.78
N ARG A 172 -11.60 -28.34 -22.35
CA ARG A 172 -10.64 -29.08 -23.16
C ARG A 172 -11.04 -30.55 -23.29
N ALA A 173 -11.42 -31.19 -22.19
CA ALA A 173 -11.87 -32.58 -22.17
C ALA A 173 -13.12 -32.80 -23.04
N ASP A 174 -14.01 -31.83 -23.08
CA ASP A 174 -15.22 -31.82 -23.92
C ASP A 174 -14.94 -31.49 -25.39
N GLY A 175 -13.67 -31.24 -25.76
CA GLY A 175 -13.27 -30.89 -27.13
C GLY A 175 -13.70 -29.50 -27.59
N LYS A 176 -14.17 -28.64 -26.68
CA LYS A 176 -14.57 -27.26 -27.01
C LYS A 176 -13.36 -26.35 -27.24
N VAL A 177 -12.22 -26.67 -26.63
CA VAL A 177 -10.95 -25.96 -26.83
C VAL A 177 -9.84 -26.96 -27.16
N SER A 178 -8.93 -26.56 -28.06
CA SER A 178 -7.72 -27.34 -28.35
C SER A 178 -6.64 -27.08 -27.30
N ASP A 179 -5.61 -27.93 -27.27
CA ASP A 179 -4.44 -27.76 -26.38
C ASP A 179 -3.77 -26.39 -26.54
N ILE A 180 -3.70 -25.87 -27.76
CA ILE A 180 -3.11 -24.56 -28.04
C ILE A 180 -3.95 -23.45 -27.39
N THR A 181 -5.26 -23.47 -27.59
CA THR A 181 -6.16 -22.46 -27.00
C THR A 181 -6.28 -22.60 -25.49
N TYR A 182 -6.20 -23.83 -24.96
CA TYR A 182 -6.12 -24.08 -23.53
C TYR A 182 -4.86 -23.41 -22.95
N GLY A 183 -3.69 -23.65 -23.56
CA GLY A 183 -2.43 -23.05 -23.11
C GLY A 183 -2.44 -21.52 -23.15
N LEU A 184 -3.12 -20.90 -24.12
CA LEU A 184 -3.28 -19.44 -24.16
C LEU A 184 -4.04 -18.87 -22.95
N MET A 185 -4.99 -19.62 -22.40
CA MET A 185 -5.80 -19.24 -21.23
C MET A 185 -5.10 -19.64 -19.92
N ASP A 186 -4.45 -20.81 -19.88
CA ASP A 186 -3.65 -21.30 -18.75
C ASP A 186 -2.52 -20.33 -18.40
N ASN A 187 -1.84 -19.75 -19.41
CA ASN A 187 -0.87 -18.68 -19.22
C ASN A 187 -1.42 -17.46 -18.46
N LYS A 188 -2.74 -17.21 -18.50
CA LYS A 188 -3.37 -16.11 -17.73
C LYS A 188 -3.57 -16.50 -16.27
N LEU A 189 -3.80 -17.78 -15.99
CA LEU A 189 -3.81 -18.29 -14.61
C LEU A 189 -2.41 -18.22 -13.99
N ASP A 190 -1.36 -18.52 -14.77
CA ASP A 190 0.02 -18.35 -14.32
C ASP A 190 0.35 -16.88 -13.98
N GLU A 191 -0.13 -15.92 -14.78
CA GLU A 191 0.01 -14.50 -14.45
C GLU A 191 -0.68 -14.13 -13.12
N LEU A 192 -1.85 -14.70 -12.84
CA LEU A 192 -2.53 -14.51 -11.55
C LEU A 192 -1.80 -15.21 -10.40
N ALA A 193 -1.22 -16.39 -10.64
CA ALA A 193 -0.38 -17.09 -9.67
C ALA A 193 0.89 -16.28 -9.33
N HIS A 194 1.52 -15.66 -10.32
CA HIS A 194 2.63 -14.72 -10.11
C HIS A 194 2.20 -13.52 -9.27
N VAL A 195 0.98 -13.00 -9.47
CA VAL A 195 0.43 -11.94 -8.60
C VAL A 195 0.23 -12.44 -7.17
N LEU A 196 -0.41 -13.59 -6.98
CA LEU A 196 -0.66 -14.15 -5.66
C LEU A 196 0.66 -14.33 -4.89
N GLY A 197 1.63 -15.03 -5.49
CA GLY A 197 2.94 -15.25 -4.86
C GLY A 197 3.72 -13.95 -4.64
N GLY A 198 3.61 -12.97 -5.55
CA GLY A 198 4.20 -11.65 -5.38
C GLY A 198 3.61 -10.89 -4.19
N CYS A 199 2.29 -10.87 -4.06
CA CYS A 199 1.59 -10.24 -2.95
C CYS A 199 1.87 -10.93 -1.61
N GLU A 200 1.91 -12.26 -1.57
CA GLU A 200 2.30 -13.05 -0.39
C GLU A 200 3.74 -12.78 0.02
N ARG A 201 4.68 -12.74 -0.95
CA ARG A 201 6.08 -12.38 -0.69
C ARG A 201 6.18 -10.98 -0.12
N LEU A 202 5.49 -10.00 -0.70
CA LEU A 202 5.48 -8.64 -0.18
C LEU A 202 4.92 -8.61 1.24
N ALA A 203 3.74 -9.19 1.48
CA ALA A 203 3.13 -9.22 2.81
C ALA A 203 4.01 -9.94 3.86
N GLY A 204 4.67 -11.03 3.48
CA GLY A 204 5.52 -11.83 4.37
C GLY A 204 6.96 -11.32 4.53
N THR A 205 7.44 -10.45 3.63
CA THR A 205 8.83 -9.98 3.61
C THR A 205 8.87 -8.46 3.69
N PRO A 206 8.79 -7.87 4.89
CA PRO A 206 8.92 -6.41 5.06
C PRO A 206 10.36 -5.94 4.83
N VAL A 207 10.55 -4.62 4.71
CA VAL A 207 11.88 -4.01 4.78
C VAL A 207 12.54 -4.45 6.10
N PRO A 208 13.83 -4.84 6.12
CA PRO A 208 14.44 -5.40 7.32
C PRO A 208 14.29 -4.47 8.52
N PHE A 209 13.72 -4.98 9.61
CA PHE A 209 13.38 -4.20 10.80
C PHE A 209 14.55 -3.40 11.38
N ALA A 210 15.78 -3.90 11.23
CA ALA A 210 16.99 -3.19 11.67
C ALA A 210 17.14 -1.81 10.99
N TYR A 211 16.79 -1.66 9.71
CA TYR A 211 16.83 -0.37 9.02
C TYR A 211 15.86 0.62 9.66
N THR A 212 14.61 0.20 9.86
CA THR A 212 13.56 1.02 10.49
C THR A 212 13.96 1.41 11.91
N LEU A 213 14.42 0.46 12.72
CA LEU A 213 14.76 0.70 14.11
C LEU A 213 15.96 1.66 14.28
N ILE A 214 17.02 1.47 13.51
CA ILE A 214 18.22 2.33 13.58
C ILE A 214 17.88 3.75 13.15
N LEU A 215 17.13 3.90 12.06
CA LEU A 215 16.73 5.21 11.55
C LEU A 215 15.80 5.94 12.51
N GLN A 216 14.76 5.28 13.02
CA GLN A 216 13.86 5.89 14.01
C GLN A 216 14.62 6.37 15.25
N ARG A 217 15.49 5.53 15.82
CA ARG A 217 16.29 5.90 17.00
C ARG A 217 17.20 7.09 16.73
N THR A 218 17.92 7.07 15.61
CA THR A 218 18.88 8.13 15.27
C THR A 218 18.18 9.44 14.92
N VAL A 219 17.09 9.41 14.16
CA VAL A 219 16.26 10.59 13.84
C VAL A 219 15.67 11.19 15.12
N TYR A 220 15.12 10.38 16.02
CA TYR A 220 14.48 10.90 17.24
C TYR A 220 15.51 11.50 18.19
N LEU A 221 16.65 10.84 18.37
CA LEU A 221 17.73 11.37 19.17
C LEU A 221 18.30 12.66 18.57
N PHE A 222 18.52 12.67 17.25
CA PHE A 222 18.98 13.85 16.50
C PHE A 222 18.03 15.03 16.70
N CYS A 223 16.74 14.87 16.42
CA CYS A 223 15.74 15.94 16.60
C CYS A 223 15.63 16.40 18.05
N SER A 224 15.79 15.51 19.03
CA SER A 224 15.70 15.89 20.45
C SER A 224 16.92 16.71 20.91
N LEU A 225 18.11 16.37 20.42
CA LEU A 225 19.37 17.02 20.80
C LEU A 225 19.70 18.26 19.95
N LEU A 226 19.18 18.35 18.73
CA LEU A 226 19.41 19.45 17.80
C LEU A 226 19.24 20.85 18.40
N PRO A 227 18.17 21.17 19.17
CA PRO A 227 18.03 22.52 19.73
C PRO A 227 19.17 22.92 20.68
N PHE A 228 19.77 21.97 21.39
CA PHE A 228 20.87 22.22 22.32
C PHE A 228 22.17 22.57 21.59
N ALA A 229 22.32 22.15 20.33
CA ALA A 229 23.43 22.53 19.47
C ALA A 229 23.19 23.85 18.73
N LEU A 230 21.94 24.17 18.42
CA LEU A 230 21.57 25.41 17.71
C LEU A 230 21.48 26.64 18.62
N VAL A 231 21.25 26.45 19.92
CA VAL A 231 20.94 27.56 20.84
C VAL A 231 22.04 28.62 20.94
N GLY A 232 23.32 28.21 20.88
CA GLY A 232 24.43 29.15 20.92
C GLY A 232 24.49 30.10 19.72
N ASP A 233 24.05 29.63 18.55
CA ASP A 233 24.07 30.42 17.33
C ASP A 233 22.75 31.20 17.14
N LEU A 234 21.60 30.58 17.48
CA LEU A 234 20.28 31.08 17.11
C LEU A 234 19.50 31.74 18.25
N HIS A 235 19.89 31.56 19.51
CA HIS A 235 19.23 32.13 20.68
C HIS A 235 17.70 31.93 20.64
N TYR A 236 16.90 33.01 20.60
CA TYR A 236 15.43 32.95 20.56
C TYR A 236 14.86 32.42 19.24
N MET A 237 15.66 32.33 18.16
CA MET A 237 15.25 31.73 16.90
C MET A 237 15.33 30.19 16.89
N THR A 238 15.97 29.60 17.90
CA THR A 238 16.12 28.14 18.06
C THR A 238 14.83 27.33 17.84
N PRO A 239 13.69 27.61 18.51
CA PRO A 239 12.48 26.81 18.34
C PRO A 239 11.97 26.79 16.90
N PHE A 240 12.08 27.90 16.17
CA PHE A 240 11.59 27.97 14.79
C PHE A 240 12.45 27.14 13.84
N VAL A 241 13.77 27.30 13.91
CA VAL A 241 14.70 26.60 13.01
C VAL A 241 14.83 25.12 13.38
N SER A 242 14.87 24.79 14.68
CA SER A 242 14.92 23.42 15.18
C SER A 242 13.67 22.63 14.77
N VAL A 243 12.48 23.23 14.90
CA VAL A 243 11.22 22.59 14.47
C VAL A 243 11.20 22.41 12.96
N PHE A 244 11.68 23.38 12.18
CA PHE A 244 11.71 23.26 10.73
C PHE A 244 12.63 22.12 10.25
N ILE A 245 13.83 22.01 10.82
CA ILE A 245 14.75 20.90 10.51
C ILE A 245 14.12 19.57 10.98
N SER A 246 13.58 19.52 12.20
CA SER A 246 12.95 18.32 12.74
C SER A 246 11.76 17.87 11.91
N TYR A 247 10.92 18.81 11.45
CA TYR A 247 9.82 18.53 10.53
C TYR A 247 10.31 17.85 9.26
N THR A 248 11.42 18.32 8.68
CA THR A 248 11.99 17.75 7.46
C THR A 248 12.37 16.28 7.67
N PHE A 249 13.13 15.97 8.72
CA PHE A 249 13.57 14.59 9.00
C PHE A 249 12.41 13.68 9.42
N LEU A 250 11.54 14.14 10.32
CA LEU A 250 10.40 13.36 10.81
C LEU A 250 9.37 13.09 9.72
N SER A 251 9.13 14.06 8.82
CA SER A 251 8.21 13.86 7.70
C SER A 251 8.74 12.83 6.72
N TRP A 252 10.05 12.86 6.44
CA TRP A 252 10.69 11.93 5.53
C TRP A 252 10.68 10.49 6.09
N ASP A 253 10.99 10.33 7.38
CA ASP A 253 10.95 9.05 8.09
C ASP A 253 9.54 8.45 8.14
N SER A 254 8.53 9.28 8.43
CA SER A 254 7.14 8.84 8.49
C SER A 254 6.55 8.53 7.10
N LEU A 255 7.07 9.12 6.02
CA LEU A 255 6.67 8.75 4.65
C LEU A 255 7.10 7.32 4.31
N ALA A 256 8.30 6.88 4.72
CA ALA A 256 8.69 5.48 4.53
C ALA A 256 7.79 4.51 5.30
N GLU A 257 7.44 4.84 6.55
CA GLU A 257 6.50 4.03 7.34
C GLU A 257 5.14 3.87 6.65
N GLU A 258 4.64 4.93 6.02
CA GLU A 258 3.36 4.90 5.30
C GLU A 258 3.40 4.09 4.00
N LEU A 259 4.56 4.01 3.33
CA LEU A 259 4.73 3.22 2.11
C LEU A 259 5.08 1.75 2.39
N GLU A 260 5.50 1.41 3.61
CA GLU A 260 5.91 0.05 3.99
C GLU A 260 4.73 -0.95 4.04
N ASP A 261 3.50 -0.49 4.27
CA ASP A 261 2.28 -1.33 4.31
C ASP A 261 1.28 -0.98 3.19
N PRO A 262 1.59 -1.32 1.91
CA PRO A 262 0.74 -0.93 0.78
C PRO A 262 -0.65 -1.59 0.82
N PHE A 263 -0.81 -2.69 1.57
CA PHE A 263 -2.06 -3.43 1.65
C PHE A 263 -2.86 -3.11 2.91
N GLY A 264 -2.43 -2.15 3.73
CA GLY A 264 -3.15 -1.69 4.92
C GLY A 264 -4.41 -0.89 4.59
N THR A 265 -5.13 -0.41 5.61
CA THR A 265 -6.39 0.34 5.50
C THR A 265 -6.22 1.86 5.67
N ALA A 266 -5.00 2.36 5.83
CA ALA A 266 -4.73 3.77 6.03
C ALA A 266 -5.06 4.59 4.78
N ALA A 267 -5.11 5.91 4.98
CA ALA A 267 -5.56 6.83 3.95
C ALA A 267 -4.70 6.76 2.67
N ASN A 268 -3.39 6.54 2.79
CA ASN A 268 -2.45 6.50 1.67
C ASN A 268 -2.14 5.08 1.16
N ASP A 269 -2.70 4.05 1.79
CA ASP A 269 -2.55 2.66 1.34
C ASP A 269 -3.37 2.42 0.07
N LEU A 270 -3.09 1.31 -0.64
CA LEU A 270 -3.78 1.00 -1.89
C LEU A 270 -5.30 0.87 -1.66
N PRO A 271 -6.13 1.45 -2.55
CA PRO A 271 -7.58 1.43 -2.42
C PRO A 271 -8.14 0.08 -2.91
N LEU A 272 -7.80 -1.01 -2.21
CA LEU A 272 -8.03 -2.37 -2.69
C LEU A 272 -9.52 -2.66 -2.93
N ASN A 273 -10.47 -2.15 -2.11
CA ASN A 273 -11.89 -2.40 -2.39
C ASN A 273 -12.34 -1.70 -3.67
N ALA A 274 -11.87 -0.48 -3.93
CA ALA A 274 -12.15 0.22 -5.18
C ALA A 274 -11.50 -0.47 -6.39
N MET A 275 -10.32 -1.07 -6.21
CA MET A 275 -9.68 -1.90 -7.25
C MET A 275 -10.50 -3.17 -7.53
N CYS A 276 -10.94 -3.90 -6.49
CA CYS A 276 -11.83 -5.07 -6.64
C CYS A 276 -13.17 -4.69 -7.30
N ASN A 277 -13.80 -3.59 -6.87
CA ASN A 277 -15.01 -3.06 -7.50
C ASN A 277 -14.79 -2.72 -8.98
N THR A 278 -13.63 -2.13 -9.32
CA THR A 278 -13.27 -1.84 -10.71
C THR A 278 -13.10 -3.11 -11.54
N ILE A 279 -12.41 -4.11 -10.99
CA ILE A 279 -12.25 -5.43 -11.61
C ILE A 279 -13.63 -6.06 -11.87
N GLU A 280 -14.48 -6.13 -10.85
CA GLU A 280 -15.82 -6.70 -10.93
C GLU A 280 -16.67 -6.01 -12.00
N ARG A 281 -16.71 -4.67 -11.99
CA ARG A 281 -17.42 -3.89 -13.01
C ARG A 281 -16.91 -4.19 -14.42
N ASN A 282 -15.61 -4.41 -14.60
CA ASN A 282 -15.04 -4.75 -15.90
C ASN A 282 -15.47 -6.13 -16.39
N LEU A 283 -15.41 -7.15 -15.54
CA LEU A 283 -15.77 -8.51 -15.96
C LEU A 283 -17.27 -8.65 -16.19
N LEU A 284 -18.11 -7.96 -15.40
CA LEU A 284 -19.56 -7.91 -15.61
C LEU A 284 -19.93 -7.19 -16.91
N ASP A 285 -19.33 -6.03 -17.19
CA ASP A 285 -19.52 -5.30 -18.46
C ASP A 285 -19.11 -6.16 -19.66
N MET A 286 -17.94 -6.81 -19.58
CA MET A 286 -17.47 -7.72 -20.62
C MET A 286 -18.41 -8.91 -20.83
N THR A 287 -19.17 -9.34 -19.83
CA THR A 287 -20.12 -10.46 -19.96
C THR A 287 -21.58 -10.02 -20.19
N GLY A 288 -21.84 -8.71 -20.31
CA GLY A 288 -23.18 -8.17 -20.50
C GLY A 288 -24.09 -8.32 -19.28
N GLN A 289 -23.51 -8.45 -18.08
CA GLN A 289 -24.25 -8.61 -16.83
C GLN A 289 -24.57 -7.25 -16.21
N HIS A 290 -25.83 -7.08 -15.79
CA HIS A 290 -26.33 -5.85 -15.16
C HIS A 290 -27.24 -6.19 -13.96
N PRO A 291 -27.34 -5.30 -12.95
CA PRO A 291 -26.66 -4.00 -12.85
C PRO A 291 -25.17 -4.15 -12.50
N LEU A 292 -24.35 -3.19 -12.95
CA LEU A 292 -22.96 -3.10 -12.52
C LEU A 292 -22.93 -2.57 -11.08
N PRO A 293 -22.00 -3.02 -10.22
CA PRO A 293 -21.76 -2.41 -8.93
C PRO A 293 -21.50 -0.91 -9.07
N GLU A 294 -22.02 -0.13 -8.12
CA GLU A 294 -21.76 1.31 -8.09
C GLU A 294 -20.25 1.57 -7.97
N PRO A 295 -19.69 2.51 -8.77
CA PRO A 295 -18.28 2.84 -8.67
C PRO A 295 -18.00 3.49 -7.31
N LEU A 296 -17.01 2.96 -6.59
CA LEU A 296 -16.54 3.59 -5.37
C LEU A 296 -15.88 4.93 -5.72
N ARG A 297 -16.30 6.00 -5.03
CA ARG A 297 -15.79 7.37 -5.20
C ARG A 297 -15.12 7.84 -3.91
N PRO A 298 -14.14 8.76 -3.99
CA PRO A 298 -13.55 9.35 -2.80
C PRO A 298 -14.63 9.96 -1.88
N ASP A 299 -14.50 9.75 -0.58
CA ASP A 299 -15.38 10.35 0.42
C ASP A 299 -15.13 11.86 0.58
N ARG A 300 -15.81 12.50 1.54
CA ARG A 300 -15.63 13.93 1.86
C ARG A 300 -14.20 14.30 2.30
N TYR A 301 -13.40 13.31 2.69
CA TYR A 301 -12.00 13.44 3.08
C TYR A 301 -11.04 12.94 1.99
N TYR A 302 -11.54 12.74 0.77
CA TYR A 302 -10.80 12.26 -0.38
C TYR A 302 -10.29 10.82 -0.27
N ASN A 303 -10.74 10.06 0.73
CA ASN A 303 -10.36 8.66 0.87
C ASN A 303 -11.15 7.81 -0.13
N LEU A 304 -10.43 7.16 -1.03
CA LEU A 304 -10.94 6.03 -1.79
C LEU A 304 -10.61 4.75 -1.01
N THR A 305 -11.65 4.17 -0.41
CA THR A 305 -11.56 2.90 0.36
C THR A 305 -12.01 1.71 -0.47
#